data_AF-A0A549SCL6-F1
#
_entry.id   AF-A0A549SCL6-F1
#
_cell.length_a   1.000
_cell.length_b   1.000
_cell.length_c   1.000
_cell.angle_alpha   90.00
_cell.angle_beta   90.00
_cell.angle_gamma   90.00
#
_symmetry.space_group_name_H-M   'P 1'
#
loop_
_entity.id
_entity.type
_entity.pdbx_description
1 polymer ?
#
loop_
_entity_poly.entity_id
_entity_poly.type
_entity_poly.pdbx_seq_one_letter_code
_entity_poly.pdbx_strand_id
1 'polypeptide(L)'
;MTRAFFYCGLSALAMLAPAAAEATRDEDARVEWLLRIDEARERYDAFATRVVADRERAVETRDARQDARLDDPTLRKGDIIVTQTGLLMFEGSDKIAPDISDFAPIGEARARRSEHSATLLGILRARPAR
;
A
#
# COMPACT_ATOMS: atom_id res chain seq x y z
N MET A 1 -54.89 -45.24 -61.00
CA MET A 1 -54.04 -44.10 -60.57
C MET A 1 -54.70 -43.40 -59.40
N THR A 2 -54.26 -43.62 -58.15
CA THR A 2 -54.06 -42.57 -57.13
C THR A 2 -53.46 -43.21 -55.87
N ARG A 3 -52.16 -42.95 -55.64
CA ARG A 3 -51.50 -43.08 -54.34
C ARG A 3 -51.46 -41.68 -53.74
N ALA A 4 -51.79 -41.53 -52.47
CA ALA A 4 -51.36 -40.39 -51.67
C ALA A 4 -50.80 -40.93 -50.35
N PHE A 5 -49.46 -40.95 -50.30
CA PHE A 5 -48.62 -41.09 -49.10
C PHE A 5 -48.86 -39.89 -48.17
N PHE A 6 -49.08 -40.10 -46.87
CA PHE A 6 -48.07 -40.15 -45.80
C PHE A 6 -47.28 -38.85 -45.59
N TYR A 7 -47.32 -38.39 -44.32
CA TYR A 7 -46.29 -37.71 -43.52
C TYR A 7 -46.82 -36.46 -42.80
N CYS A 8 -47.43 -36.69 -41.63
CA CYS A 8 -47.73 -35.67 -40.63
C CYS A 8 -46.88 -35.96 -39.37
N GLY A 9 -45.57 -35.83 -39.50
CA GLY A 9 -44.61 -36.02 -38.42
C GLY A 9 -43.43 -35.08 -38.59
N LEU A 10 -42.95 -34.54 -37.47
CA LEU A 10 -41.83 -33.57 -37.33
C LEU A 10 -42.20 -32.09 -37.47
N SER A 11 -42.73 -31.48 -36.42
CA SER A 11 -42.60 -30.01 -36.24
C SER A 11 -42.34 -29.55 -34.80
N ALA A 12 -42.32 -30.44 -33.80
CA ALA A 12 -42.09 -30.03 -32.41
C ALA A 12 -40.61 -29.95 -31.99
N LEU A 13 -39.66 -30.52 -32.76
CA LEU A 13 -38.25 -30.59 -32.35
C LEU A 13 -37.43 -29.33 -32.70
N ALA A 14 -37.94 -28.44 -33.55
CA ALA A 14 -37.17 -27.31 -34.06
C ALA A 14 -37.16 -26.07 -33.14
N MET A 15 -38.13 -25.95 -32.21
CA MET A 15 -38.23 -24.76 -31.35
C MET A 15 -37.50 -24.86 -30.00
N LEU A 16 -37.06 -26.04 -29.57
CA LEU A 16 -36.25 -26.18 -28.35
C LEU A 16 -34.74 -25.92 -28.55
N ALA A 17 -34.26 -26.06 -29.79
CA ALA A 17 -32.83 -25.88 -30.11
C ALA A 17 -32.28 -24.46 -29.83
N PRO A 18 -32.97 -23.35 -30.17
CA PRO A 18 -32.42 -22.02 -29.91
C PRO A 18 -32.36 -21.67 -28.41
N ALA A 19 -33.37 -22.05 -27.63
CA ALA A 19 -33.41 -21.76 -26.19
C ALA A 19 -32.34 -22.53 -25.40
N ALA A 20 -32.06 -23.78 -25.78
CA ALA A 20 -30.97 -24.56 -25.19
C ALA A 20 -29.59 -23.96 -25.52
N ALA A 21 -29.40 -23.46 -26.76
CA ALA A 21 -28.15 -22.82 -27.18
C ALA A 21 -27.91 -21.44 -26.52
N GLU A 22 -28.97 -20.71 -26.21
CA GLU A 22 -28.89 -19.46 -25.44
C GLU A 22 -28.52 -19.71 -23.98
N ALA A 23 -29.13 -20.72 -23.35
CA ALA A 23 -28.81 -21.10 -21.97
C ALA A 23 -27.35 -21.55 -21.80
N THR A 24 -26.80 -22.31 -22.76
CA THR A 24 -25.38 -22.68 -22.74
C THR A 24 -24.46 -21.48 -22.91
N ARG A 25 -24.84 -20.52 -23.77
CA ARG A 25 -24.05 -19.31 -24.00
C ARG A 25 -24.03 -18.40 -22.77
N ASP A 26 -25.13 -18.31 -22.03
CA ASP A 26 -25.21 -17.54 -20.78
C ASP A 26 -24.38 -18.18 -19.66
N GLU A 27 -24.40 -19.52 -19.55
CA GLU A 27 -23.54 -20.24 -18.60
C GLU A 27 -22.05 -20.10 -18.97
N ASP A 28 -21.68 -20.20 -20.25
CA ASP A 28 -20.31 -19.99 -20.71
C ASP A 28 -19.83 -18.56 -20.39
N ALA A 29 -20.67 -17.55 -20.62
CA ALA A 29 -20.36 -16.15 -20.30
C ALA A 29 -20.18 -15.94 -18.79
N ARG A 30 -20.99 -16.61 -17.96
CA ARG A 30 -20.90 -16.59 -16.51
C ARG A 30 -19.60 -17.24 -16.02
N VAL A 31 -19.21 -18.38 -16.58
CA VAL A 31 -17.94 -19.04 -16.27
C VAL A 31 -16.75 -18.16 -16.64
N GLU A 32 -16.76 -17.56 -17.83
CA GLU A 32 -15.70 -16.65 -18.28
C GLU A 32 -15.57 -15.42 -17.37
N TRP A 33 -16.70 -14.86 -16.93
CA TRP A 33 -16.72 -13.75 -15.98
C TRP A 33 -16.14 -14.14 -14.61
N LEU A 34 -16.49 -15.33 -14.09
CA LEU A 34 -15.96 -15.83 -12.83
C LEU A 34 -14.43 -16.04 -12.91
N LEU A 35 -13.95 -16.60 -14.02
CA LEU A 35 -12.50 -16.76 -14.26
C LEU A 35 -11.78 -15.41 -14.27
N ARG A 36 -12.34 -14.39 -14.94
CA ARG A 36 -11.76 -13.05 -14.95
C ARG A 36 -11.73 -12.40 -13.56
N ILE A 37 -12.74 -12.66 -12.73
CA ILE A 37 -12.76 -12.16 -11.34
C ILE A 37 -11.68 -12.82 -10.51
N ASP A 38 -11.53 -14.14 -10.64
CA ASP A 38 -10.56 -14.89 -9.86
C ASP A 38 -9.13 -14.43 -10.20
N GLU A 39 -8.82 -14.32 -11.49
CA GLU A 39 -7.54 -13.77 -11.96
C GLU A 39 -7.31 -12.33 -11.47
N ALA A 40 -8.36 -11.51 -11.44
CA ALA A 40 -8.27 -10.14 -10.92
C ALA A 40 -7.99 -10.11 -9.40
N ARG A 41 -8.58 -11.04 -8.63
CA ARG A 41 -8.31 -11.20 -7.20
C ARG A 41 -6.87 -11.64 -6.95
N GLU A 42 -6.39 -12.65 -7.67
CA GLU A 42 -5.00 -13.10 -7.55
C GLU A 42 -4.01 -11.98 -7.83
N ARG A 43 -4.24 -11.20 -8.90
CA ARG A 43 -3.41 -10.04 -9.22
C ARG A 43 -3.45 -8.98 -8.13
N TYR A 44 -4.61 -8.72 -7.55
CA TYR A 44 -4.76 -7.77 -6.45
C TYR A 44 -4.04 -8.25 -5.20
N ASP A 45 -4.19 -9.52 -4.82
CA ASP A 45 -3.57 -10.09 -3.62
C ASP A 45 -2.03 -10.11 -3.75
N ALA A 46 -1.52 -10.46 -4.93
CA ALA A 46 -0.09 -10.37 -5.22
C ALA A 46 0.44 -8.92 -5.11
N PHE A 47 -0.31 -7.95 -5.63
CA PHE A 47 0.03 -6.53 -5.50
C PHE A 47 -0.02 -6.07 -4.04
N ALA A 48 -1.08 -6.40 -3.31
CA ALA A 48 -1.25 -6.01 -1.91
C ALA A 48 -0.11 -6.56 -1.04
N THR A 49 0.23 -7.84 -1.23
CA THR A 49 1.36 -8.48 -0.55
C THR A 49 2.67 -7.76 -0.85
N ARG A 50 2.93 -7.42 -2.12
CA ARG A 50 4.13 -6.68 -2.51
C ARG A 50 4.19 -5.29 -1.87
N VAL A 51 3.07 -4.55 -1.86
CA VAL A 51 3.01 -3.21 -1.26
C VAL A 51 3.28 -3.25 0.24
N VAL A 52 2.73 -4.24 0.94
CA VAL A 52 3.00 -4.43 2.37
C VAL A 52 4.48 -4.73 2.60
N ALA A 53 5.05 -5.68 1.86
CA ALA A 53 6.48 -6.02 1.98
C ALA A 53 7.41 -4.86 1.62
N ASP A 54 7.10 -4.10 0.57
CA ASP A 54 7.88 -2.92 0.17
C ASP A 54 7.80 -1.82 1.23
N ARG A 55 6.63 -1.64 1.86
CA ARG A 55 6.46 -0.69 2.98
C ARG A 55 7.28 -1.11 4.20
N GLU A 56 7.28 -2.39 4.57
CA GLU A 56 8.06 -2.91 5.69
C GLU A 56 9.56 -2.70 5.47
N ARG A 57 10.10 -3.07 4.30
CA ARG A 57 11.51 -2.81 3.96
C ARG A 57 11.87 -1.33 3.99
N ALA A 58 10.95 -0.46 3.54
CA ALA A 58 11.16 0.98 3.56
C ALA A 58 11.20 1.52 5.01
N VAL A 59 10.40 0.96 5.92
CA VAL A 59 10.45 1.29 7.35
C VAL A 59 11.77 0.82 7.96
N GLU A 60 12.16 -0.45 7.76
CA GLU A 60 13.42 -1.01 8.28
C GLU A 60 14.65 -0.23 7.80
N THR A 61 14.73 0.05 6.51
CA THR A 61 15.85 0.83 5.93
C THR A 61 15.90 2.25 6.50
N ARG A 62 14.73 2.83 6.79
CA ARG A 62 14.62 4.17 7.38
C ARG A 62 15.03 4.18 8.85
N ASP A 63 14.67 3.16 9.61
CA ASP A 63 15.05 3.01 11.02
C ASP A 63 16.56 2.79 11.16
N ALA A 64 17.15 1.88 10.37
CA ALA A 64 18.60 1.67 10.35
C ALA A 64 19.39 2.95 10.00
N ARG A 65 18.85 3.78 9.09
CA ARG A 65 19.47 5.08 8.76
C ARG A 65 19.34 6.11 9.89
N GLN A 66 18.33 5.99 10.76
CA GLN A 66 18.17 6.89 11.90
C GLN A 66 19.10 6.54 13.03
N ASP A 67 19.24 5.26 13.36
CA ASP A 67 20.18 4.81 14.38
C ASP A 67 21.61 5.25 14.00
N ALA A 68 21.99 5.10 12.73
CA ALA A 68 23.28 5.57 12.23
C ALA A 68 23.52 7.09 12.33
N ARG A 69 22.47 7.92 12.45
CA ARG A 69 22.59 9.37 12.67
C ARG A 69 22.72 9.73 14.15
N LEU A 70 22.25 8.86 15.05
CA LEU A 70 22.43 9.04 16.49
C LEU A 70 23.88 8.70 16.90
N ASP A 71 24.49 7.74 16.21
CA ASP A 71 25.88 7.31 16.42
C ASP A 71 26.93 8.23 15.76
N ASP A 72 26.55 9.43 15.30
CA ASP A 72 27.47 10.33 14.60
C ASP A 72 28.48 10.98 15.59
N PRO A 73 29.78 10.67 15.50
CA PRO A 73 30.79 11.17 16.45
C PRO A 73 31.10 12.66 16.25
N THR A 74 30.59 13.28 15.19
CA THR A 74 30.80 14.70 14.89
C THR A 74 29.74 15.61 15.51
N LEU A 75 28.71 15.03 16.14
CA LEU A 75 27.61 15.76 16.78
C LEU A 75 28.14 16.71 17.85
N ARG A 76 27.71 17.97 17.76
CA ARG A 76 27.99 19.02 18.72
C ARG A 76 26.72 19.43 19.45
N LYS A 77 26.89 19.85 20.70
CA LYS A 77 25.77 20.36 21.51
C LYS A 77 25.01 21.45 20.76
N GLY A 78 23.70 21.27 20.63
CA GLY A 78 22.81 22.16 19.90
C GLY A 78 22.47 21.70 18.47
N ASP A 79 23.16 20.68 17.95
CA ASP A 79 22.83 20.10 16.65
C ASP A 79 21.43 19.50 16.66
N ILE A 80 20.70 19.70 15.56
CA ILE A 80 19.32 19.24 15.41
C ILE A 80 19.29 18.13 14.36
N ILE A 81 18.78 16.99 14.77
CA ILE A 81 18.55 15.83 13.91
C ILE A 81 17.05 15.60 13.73
N VAL A 82 16.71 15.17 12.51
CA VAL A 82 15.34 14.93 12.08
C VAL A 82 15.08 13.41 12.10
N THR A 83 14.36 12.91 13.11
CA THR A 83 14.04 11.47 13.34
C THR A 83 12.64 11.11 12.85
N GLN A 84 12.08 9.90 12.99
CA GLN A 84 10.67 9.67 12.62
C GLN A 84 9.70 10.36 13.58
N THR A 85 10.03 10.37 14.86
CA THR A 85 9.18 10.83 15.97
C THR A 85 9.15 12.35 16.09
N GLY A 86 10.17 13.05 15.56
CA GLY A 86 10.19 14.50 15.63
C GLY A 86 11.52 15.10 15.24
N LEU A 87 11.75 16.28 15.79
CA LEU A 87 13.05 16.93 15.82
C LEU A 87 13.68 16.63 17.18
N LEU A 88 14.91 16.16 17.18
CA LEU A 88 15.70 15.97 18.39
C LEU A 88 16.90 16.92 18.36
N MET A 89 17.24 17.48 19.50
CA MET A 89 18.42 18.32 19.69
C MET A 89 19.42 17.56 20.53
N PHE A 90 20.68 17.49 20.10
CA PHE A 90 21.73 16.89 20.89
C PHE A 90 22.12 17.82 22.04
N GLU A 91 22.03 17.35 23.29
CA GLU A 91 22.36 18.14 24.48
C GLU A 91 23.83 18.01 24.90
N GLY A 92 24.56 17.10 24.25
CA GLY A 92 25.93 16.70 24.57
C GLY A 92 25.96 15.33 25.26
N SER A 93 27.07 14.62 25.13
CA SER A 93 27.29 13.33 25.77
C SER A 93 28.68 13.28 26.38
N ASP A 94 28.80 12.66 27.55
CA ASP A 94 30.09 12.32 28.17
C ASP A 94 30.60 10.93 27.71
N LYS A 95 29.85 10.24 26.84
CA LYS A 95 30.14 8.90 26.34
C LYS A 95 30.85 8.96 24.98
N ILE A 96 31.49 7.85 24.62
CA ILE A 96 32.17 7.70 23.32
C ILE A 96 31.17 7.68 22.15
N ALA A 97 29.98 7.13 22.37
CA ALA A 97 28.87 7.15 21.42
C ALA A 97 27.66 7.82 22.10
N PRO A 98 27.03 8.82 21.45
CA PRO A 98 25.78 9.41 21.94
C PRO A 98 24.69 8.36 22.08
N ASP A 99 23.91 8.43 23.15
CA ASP A 99 22.72 7.61 23.35
C ASP A 99 21.46 8.46 23.16
N ILE A 100 20.30 7.85 22.91
CA ILE A 100 19.02 8.55 22.75
C ILE A 100 18.69 9.45 23.94
N SER A 101 19.17 9.10 25.14
CA SER A 101 19.04 9.89 26.36
C SER A 101 19.79 11.23 26.33
N ASP A 102 20.77 11.38 25.45
CA ASP A 102 21.56 12.61 25.25
C ASP A 102 20.84 13.59 24.28
N PHE A 103 19.62 13.25 23.85
CA PHE A 103 18.83 14.06 22.93
C PHE A 103 17.52 14.53 23.56
N ALA A 104 17.21 15.82 23.36
CA ALA A 104 15.95 16.42 23.80
C ALA A 104 15.00 16.69 22.63
N PRO A 105 13.71 16.35 22.76
CA PRO A 105 12.73 16.65 21.73
C PRO A 105 12.49 18.16 21.58
N ILE A 106 12.47 18.62 20.33
CA ILE A 106 12.07 19.98 19.98
C ILE A 106 10.58 19.97 19.61
N GLY A 107 9.75 20.42 20.55
CA GLY A 107 8.35 20.75 20.28
C GLY A 107 8.17 22.12 19.62
N GLU A 108 6.95 22.43 19.19
CA GLU A 108 6.62 23.70 18.52
C GLU A 108 7.04 24.93 19.33
N ALA A 109 6.86 24.90 20.65
CA ALA A 109 7.20 26.03 21.51
C ALA A 109 8.70 26.37 21.46
N ARG A 110 9.57 25.36 21.40
CA ARG A 110 11.02 25.55 21.28
C ARG A 110 11.40 25.92 19.86
N ALA A 111 10.77 25.30 18.85
CA ALA A 111 10.97 25.65 17.44
C ALA A 111 10.65 27.13 17.17
N ARG A 112 9.57 27.68 17.73
CA ARG A 112 9.20 29.10 17.60
C ARG A 112 10.24 30.07 18.16
N ARG A 113 11.02 29.65 19.15
CA ARG A 113 12.06 30.49 19.78
C ARG A 113 13.43 30.38 19.09
N SER A 114 13.56 29.52 18.08
CA SER A 114 14.78 29.38 17.29
C SER A 114 14.86 30.43 16.20
N GLU A 115 16.07 30.82 15.83
CA GLU A 115 16.36 31.64 14.63
C GLU A 115 15.78 31.01 13.35
N HIS A 116 15.76 29.67 13.27
CA HIS A 116 15.24 28.93 12.11
C HIS A 116 13.79 28.47 12.29
N SER A 117 12.99 29.24 13.03
CA SER A 117 11.61 28.87 13.42
C SER A 117 10.72 28.45 12.25
N ALA A 118 10.76 29.16 11.12
CA ALA A 118 9.97 28.83 9.93
C ALA A 118 10.29 27.42 9.40
N THR A 119 11.58 27.09 9.31
CA THR A 119 12.06 25.77 8.84
C THR A 119 11.66 24.67 9.82
N LEU A 120 11.92 24.85 11.12
CA LEU A 120 11.62 23.83 12.12
C LEU A 120 10.12 23.58 12.25
N LEU A 121 9.29 24.62 12.21
CA LEU A 121 7.83 24.49 12.19
C LEU A 121 7.34 23.86 10.90
N GLY A 122 7.96 24.17 9.75
CA GLY A 122 7.68 23.52 8.49
C GLY A 122 7.89 22.01 8.58
N ILE A 123 9.01 21.56 9.15
CA ILE A 123 9.32 20.13 9.32
C ILE A 123 8.34 19.47 10.30
N LEU A 124 8.01 20.13 11.43
CA LEU A 124 7.07 19.60 12.41
C LEU A 124 5.65 19.45 11.83
N ARG A 125 5.20 20.41 11.01
CA ARG A 125 3.85 20.40 10.42
C ARG A 125 3.72 19.52 9.18
N ALA A 126 4.79 19.37 8.40
CA ALA A 126 4.81 18.49 7.23
C ALA A 126 4.71 17.01 7.61
N ARG A 127 4.67 16.68 8.91
CA ARG A 127 4.54 15.31 9.38
C ARG A 127 3.11 14.96 9.71
N PRO A 128 2.61 13.82 9.22
CA PRO A 128 1.33 13.31 9.67
C PRO A 128 1.44 12.97 11.16
N ALA A 129 0.51 13.51 11.95
CA ALA A 129 0.26 13.04 13.30
C ALA A 129 -0.05 11.54 13.21
N ARG A 130 0.73 10.70 13.89
CA ARG A 130 0.41 9.28 14.06
C ARG A 130 -0.58 9.13 15.19
#